data_AF-A0A817H8E3-F1
#
_entry.id   AF-A0A817H8E3-F1
#
_cell.length_a   1.000
_cell.length_b   1.000
_cell.length_c   1.000
_cell.angle_alpha   90.00
_cell.angle_beta   90.00
_cell.angle_gamma   90.00
#
_symmetry.space_group_name_H-M   'P 1'
#
loop_
_entity.id
_entity.type
_entity.pdbx_description
1 polymer ?
#
loop_
_entity_poly.entity_id
_entity_poly.type
_entity_poly.pdbx_seq_one_letter_code
_entity_poly.pdbx_strand_id
1 'polypeptide(L)'
;MFLPPIGQPPSSSIQGGGNGNGNNQQQQQQQQQQTSVINTSTSSSGSSSANPIGLPAPPHMASMPSTPPGTGIMTMLNPPLDLSPPPRPDFGREGRSIKLRANHFAIRIPPILIQHYDLNIQPDKCPKRVNREIIDTMVNKFQNIFNTQHPAFDGKRNLYTKDSLPFGRERIELEVTLPGPGEGRDRCFKVQIKWVAQVSLVSLQEALQGHGPPVPNEAVSALDVIMRHLPSMKYTPVGRSFFSPPDIQYNPLGGGREVWFGFHQSVRPSYWRMSLNIDVSATAFYKSQPVIDFMCEVLDIRDIQEQRRPLNDAQRCGKSGNIPPGTTVDVAITHPTEYDFYLCSHAGIQGTSRPSHYHVLWDDNNFTSDELQALTYQLCHTYVRCTRSVSIPAPAYYAHLVAFRARYHLIEREPESNEGSHQSSNGDSNGQHQVQLSRAVTVHPDSAQVMYFA
;
A
#
# COMPACT_ATOMS: atom_id res chain seq x y z
N MET A 1 22.99 -35.11 -18.37
CA MET A 1 24.30 -35.21 -17.68
C MET A 1 24.06 -34.71 -16.26
N PHE A 2 23.87 -35.64 -15.33
CA PHE A 2 23.43 -35.38 -13.95
C PHE A 2 24.59 -34.82 -13.12
N LEU A 3 24.33 -33.76 -12.35
CA LEU A 3 25.26 -33.24 -11.34
C LEU A 3 25.12 -34.06 -10.03
N PRO A 4 26.21 -34.33 -9.29
CA PRO A 4 26.16 -35.04 -8.02
C PRO A 4 25.77 -34.13 -6.84
N PRO A 5 25.29 -34.68 -5.71
CA PRO A 5 24.85 -33.90 -4.56
C PRO A 5 26.01 -33.41 -3.69
N ILE A 6 25.84 -32.22 -3.12
CA ILE A 6 26.77 -31.54 -2.22
C ILE A 6 26.74 -32.20 -0.84
N GLY A 7 27.93 -32.46 -0.29
CA GLY A 7 28.15 -33.17 0.97
C GLY A 7 27.65 -32.45 2.23
N GLN A 8 27.32 -33.26 3.24
CA GLN A 8 26.95 -32.85 4.59
C GLN A 8 28.10 -32.12 5.31
N PRO A 9 27.81 -31.15 6.21
CA PRO A 9 28.81 -30.58 7.11
C PRO A 9 29.11 -31.54 8.29
N PRO A 10 30.31 -31.48 8.88
CA PRO A 10 30.73 -32.42 9.91
C PRO A 10 30.08 -32.15 11.26
N SER A 11 29.76 -33.24 11.95
CA SER A 11 29.39 -33.31 13.35
C SER A 11 30.57 -32.94 14.25
N SER A 12 30.34 -32.03 15.19
CA SER A 12 31.24 -31.84 16.34
C SER A 12 30.43 -31.90 17.64
N SER A 13 30.74 -32.94 18.39
CA SER A 13 30.29 -33.24 19.74
C SER A 13 31.16 -32.53 20.77
N ILE A 14 30.59 -31.74 21.66
CA ILE A 14 31.18 -31.44 22.97
C ILE A 14 30.07 -31.45 24.04
N GLN A 15 30.32 -32.23 25.08
CA GLN A 15 29.50 -32.46 26.27
C GLN A 15 29.53 -31.27 27.25
N GLY A 16 28.35 -30.95 27.79
CA GLY A 16 27.98 -30.85 29.21
C GLY A 16 28.87 -30.11 30.23
N GLY A 17 28.26 -29.14 30.93
CA GLY A 17 28.66 -28.76 32.29
C GLY A 17 28.10 -27.43 32.86
N GLY A 18 26.94 -27.49 33.53
CA GLY A 18 26.73 -26.94 34.89
C GLY A 18 26.54 -25.43 35.16
N ASN A 19 25.28 -25.07 35.51
CA ASN A 19 24.78 -24.14 36.55
C ASN A 19 25.43 -22.76 36.82
N GLY A 20 24.57 -21.72 36.79
CA GLY A 20 24.79 -20.44 37.46
C GLY A 20 23.58 -19.50 37.39
N ASN A 21 22.82 -19.44 38.48
CA ASN A 21 21.65 -18.59 38.71
C ASN A 21 22.04 -17.11 38.88
N GLY A 22 21.29 -16.15 38.34
CA GLY A 22 21.53 -14.72 38.62
C GLY A 22 20.66 -13.72 37.84
N ASN A 23 19.60 -13.25 38.51
CA ASN A 23 18.95 -11.93 38.43
C ASN A 23 19.10 -11.06 37.17
N ASN A 24 17.97 -10.73 36.55
CA ASN A 24 17.77 -9.43 35.92
C ASN A 24 16.29 -9.01 36.00
N GLN A 25 15.93 -8.41 37.15
CA GLN A 25 14.91 -7.38 37.24
C GLN A 25 15.64 -6.04 37.33
N GLN A 26 15.04 -5.00 36.74
CA GLN A 26 15.43 -3.57 36.71
C GLN A 26 16.11 -3.10 35.43
N GLN A 27 15.30 -2.59 34.48
CA GLN A 27 15.53 -1.30 33.82
C GLN A 27 14.31 -0.93 32.97
N GLN A 28 13.32 -0.27 33.58
CA GLN A 28 12.39 0.66 32.91
C GLN A 28 11.60 1.42 33.98
N GLN A 29 12.20 2.46 34.55
CA GLN A 29 11.50 3.54 35.27
C GLN A 29 12.46 4.73 35.47
N GLN A 30 12.37 5.70 34.56
CA GLN A 30 12.88 7.08 34.58
C GLN A 30 12.42 7.66 33.22
N GLN A 31 11.61 8.71 33.06
CA GLN A 31 11.40 9.93 33.83
C GLN A 31 9.94 10.42 33.67
N GLN A 32 9.28 10.71 34.80
CA GLN A 32 8.21 11.71 34.91
C GLN A 32 8.51 12.52 36.18
N GLN A 33 8.74 13.82 36.01
CA GLN A 33 8.81 14.93 36.97
C GLN A 33 9.61 16.02 36.25
N GLN A 34 9.24 17.30 36.09
CA GLN A 34 8.29 18.24 36.70
C GLN A 34 7.70 19.07 35.53
N THR A 35 6.55 19.74 35.58
CA THR A 35 6.18 20.79 36.54
C THR A 35 4.68 21.08 36.38
N SER A 36 3.93 21.04 37.49
CA SER A 36 2.70 21.81 37.71
C SER A 36 3.06 23.32 37.71
N VAL A 37 2.17 24.28 37.45
CA VAL A 37 1.14 24.81 38.37
C VAL A 37 0.17 25.72 37.58
N ILE A 38 -1.12 25.32 37.54
CA ILE A 38 -2.35 26.06 37.93
C ILE A 38 -2.49 27.54 37.46
N ASN A 39 -3.49 27.89 36.63
CA ASN A 39 -4.84 28.27 37.10
C ASN A 39 -5.86 28.59 36.00
N THR A 40 -7.10 28.21 36.28
CA THR A 40 -8.38 28.45 35.60
C THR A 40 -8.89 29.89 35.72
N SER A 41 -9.60 30.41 34.70
CA SER A 41 -10.94 31.03 34.86
C SER A 41 -11.55 31.45 33.52
N THR A 42 -12.83 31.10 33.38
CA THR A 42 -13.81 31.48 32.36
C THR A 42 -14.66 32.68 32.83
N SER A 43 -15.43 33.24 31.88
CA SER A 43 -16.58 34.17 32.01
C SER A 43 -16.23 35.68 32.03
N SER A 44 -16.98 36.64 31.49
CA SER A 44 -18.11 36.72 30.54
C SER A 44 -18.50 38.20 30.35
N SER A 45 -18.95 38.58 29.14
CA SER A 45 -20.01 39.58 28.80
C SER A 45 -19.95 41.07 29.20
N GLY A 46 -20.28 41.94 28.23
CA GLY A 46 -20.94 43.28 28.38
C GLY A 46 -20.29 44.40 27.55
N SER A 47 -20.65 44.64 26.28
CA SER A 47 -21.71 45.53 25.74
C SER A 47 -21.63 47.02 26.10
N SER A 48 -21.37 47.91 25.11
CA SER A 48 -22.25 49.06 24.77
C SER A 48 -21.66 50.02 23.71
N SER A 49 -22.51 50.27 22.71
CA SER A 49 -22.64 51.37 21.72
C SER A 49 -22.02 52.76 21.99
N ALA A 50 -21.47 53.41 20.95
CA ALA A 50 -21.98 54.67 20.34
C ALA A 50 -21.01 55.28 19.28
N ASN A 51 -21.56 55.74 18.16
CA ASN A 51 -21.01 56.64 17.12
C ASN A 51 -21.85 57.96 17.18
N PRO A 52 -21.63 59.07 16.42
CA PRO A 52 -20.47 59.60 15.64
C PRO A 52 -20.30 61.18 15.76
N ILE A 53 -19.64 61.82 14.76
CA ILE A 53 -19.58 63.27 14.34
C ILE A 53 -18.26 63.99 14.75
N GLY A 54 -17.50 64.76 13.94
CA GLY A 54 -17.65 65.33 12.57
C GLY A 54 -16.37 66.07 12.06
N LEU A 55 -16.43 66.48 10.78
CA LEU A 55 -15.49 67.11 9.78
C LEU A 55 -14.78 68.46 10.18
N PRO A 56 -13.89 69.13 9.37
CA PRO A 56 -13.68 69.14 7.88
C PRO A 56 -12.21 69.33 7.30
N ALA A 57 -12.09 69.47 5.96
CA ALA A 57 -10.88 69.67 5.09
C ALA A 57 -10.80 71.13 4.50
N PRO A 58 -10.09 71.51 3.38
CA PRO A 58 -8.79 71.23 2.70
C PRO A 58 -8.01 72.57 2.35
N PRO A 59 -7.02 72.67 1.38
CA PRO A 59 -7.31 72.88 -0.07
C PRO A 59 -6.27 72.43 -1.17
N HIS A 60 -6.78 72.21 -2.41
CA HIS A 60 -6.34 72.40 -3.84
C HIS A 60 -4.89 72.80 -4.25
N MET A 61 -4.29 72.63 -5.46
CA MET A 61 -4.46 71.90 -6.78
C MET A 61 -3.24 72.32 -7.68
N ALA A 62 -2.72 71.48 -8.60
CA ALA A 62 -2.20 71.84 -9.96
C ALA A 62 -1.49 70.66 -10.70
N SER A 63 -1.43 70.72 -12.04
CA SER A 63 -1.27 69.62 -13.03
C SER A 63 0.00 69.67 -13.93
N MET A 64 0.59 68.48 -14.24
CA MET A 64 1.36 68.00 -15.44
C MET A 64 2.58 68.79 -16.00
N PRO A 65 3.49 68.24 -16.86
CA PRO A 65 3.83 66.85 -17.26
C PRO A 65 5.36 66.54 -17.30
N SER A 66 5.81 65.26 -17.32
CA SER A 66 7.13 64.89 -17.89
C SER A 66 7.29 63.39 -18.17
N THR A 67 7.67 63.07 -19.41
CA THR A 67 8.20 61.80 -19.93
C THR A 67 9.40 61.27 -19.13
N PRO A 68 9.56 59.94 -18.93
CA PRO A 68 10.75 59.41 -18.26
C PRO A 68 11.89 59.14 -19.27
N PRO A 69 13.13 59.57 -18.99
CA PRO A 69 14.31 59.05 -19.67
C PRO A 69 14.71 57.71 -19.02
N GLY A 70 15.19 56.78 -19.86
CA GLY A 70 15.62 55.46 -19.41
C GLY A 70 16.82 55.49 -18.47
N THR A 71 16.80 54.59 -17.49
CA THR A 71 17.96 54.16 -16.72
C THR A 71 17.89 52.66 -16.55
N GLY A 72 18.90 51.98 -17.10
CA GLY A 72 19.03 50.53 -17.08
C GLY A 72 19.09 49.99 -15.65
N ILE A 73 18.19 49.06 -15.34
CA ILE A 73 18.32 48.19 -14.19
C ILE A 73 19.23 47.04 -14.63
N MET A 74 20.48 47.04 -14.18
CA MET A 74 21.28 45.82 -14.12
C MET A 74 20.62 44.88 -13.11
N THR A 75 19.78 43.97 -13.59
CA THR A 75 19.37 42.80 -12.83
C THR A 75 20.61 41.94 -12.59
N MET A 76 21.17 42.03 -11.39
CA MET A 76 22.03 40.99 -10.83
C MET A 76 21.17 39.75 -10.63
N LEU A 77 21.04 38.94 -11.68
CA LEU A 77 20.52 37.59 -11.58
C LEU A 77 21.53 36.78 -10.76
N ASN A 78 21.27 36.58 -9.47
CA ASN A 78 21.92 35.50 -8.74
C ASN A 78 21.66 34.21 -9.54
N PRO A 79 22.71 33.49 -9.98
CA PRO A 79 22.50 32.21 -10.63
C PRO A 79 21.71 31.30 -9.67
N PRO A 80 20.73 30.53 -10.17
CA PRO A 80 19.99 29.60 -9.33
C PRO A 80 21.00 28.71 -8.60
N LEU A 81 20.82 28.58 -7.28
CA LEU A 81 21.63 27.68 -6.44
C LEU A 81 21.58 26.28 -7.06
N ASP A 82 22.73 25.79 -7.53
CA ASP A 82 22.86 24.41 -7.97
C ASP A 82 22.84 23.50 -6.74
N LEU A 83 21.71 22.83 -6.53
CA LEU A 83 21.49 21.87 -5.44
C LEU A 83 21.85 20.44 -5.85
N SER A 84 22.61 20.25 -6.94
CA SER A 84 23.10 18.93 -7.32
C SER A 84 24.06 18.37 -6.26
N PRO A 85 24.02 17.05 -5.98
CA PRO A 85 24.98 16.43 -5.07
C PRO A 85 26.41 16.67 -5.56
N PRO A 86 27.34 17.09 -4.68
CA PRO A 86 28.71 17.37 -5.10
C PRO A 86 29.41 16.09 -5.59
N PRO A 87 30.32 16.19 -6.57
CA PRO A 87 31.13 15.05 -6.99
C PRO A 87 32.03 14.59 -5.84
N ARG A 88 32.37 13.29 -5.84
CA ARG A 88 33.35 12.74 -4.91
C ARG A 88 34.70 13.45 -5.13
N PRO A 89 35.29 14.11 -4.11
CA PRO A 89 36.55 14.83 -4.28
C PRO A 89 37.75 13.87 -4.40
N ASP A 90 37.78 12.80 -3.61
CA ASP A 90 38.85 11.80 -3.56
C ASP A 90 38.39 10.48 -2.90
N PHE A 91 39.36 9.59 -2.63
CA PHE A 91 39.17 8.35 -1.87
C PHE A 91 40.00 8.41 -0.58
N GLY A 92 39.40 7.99 0.54
CA GLY A 92 40.07 7.94 1.84
C GLY A 92 41.27 6.98 1.84
N ARG A 93 42.35 7.37 2.53
CA ARG A 93 43.63 6.65 2.56
C ARG A 93 44.05 6.18 3.96
N GLU A 94 43.37 6.66 4.99
CA GLU A 94 43.62 6.31 6.39
C GLU A 94 43.13 4.88 6.71
N GLY A 95 43.78 4.25 7.69
CA GLY A 95 43.40 2.93 8.20
C GLY A 95 44.08 1.75 7.50
N ARG A 96 43.92 0.55 8.10
CA ARG A 96 44.51 -0.70 7.59
C ARG A 96 43.60 -1.33 6.54
N SER A 97 44.16 -1.63 5.36
CA SER A 97 43.45 -2.36 4.30
C SER A 97 42.98 -3.75 4.76
N ILE A 98 41.72 -4.07 4.45
CA ILE A 98 41.09 -5.39 4.70
C ILE A 98 40.37 -5.86 3.44
N LYS A 99 40.38 -7.17 3.19
CA LYS A 99 39.63 -7.79 2.07
C LYS A 99 38.20 -8.05 2.53
N LEU A 100 37.22 -7.56 1.77
CA LEU A 100 35.79 -7.74 2.04
C LEU A 100 35.10 -8.49 0.90
N ARG A 101 33.98 -9.11 1.23
CA ARG A 101 32.97 -9.55 0.25
C ARG A 101 31.71 -8.75 0.49
N ALA A 102 31.13 -8.25 -0.58
CA ALA A 102 29.82 -7.62 -0.55
C ALA A 102 28.83 -8.51 -1.31
N ASN A 103 27.58 -8.53 -0.87
CA ASN A 103 26.46 -9.20 -1.52
C ASN A 103 25.96 -8.46 -2.78
N HIS A 104 26.90 -7.87 -3.51
CA HIS A 104 26.69 -7.16 -4.78
C HIS A 104 27.29 -7.99 -5.92
N PHE A 105 26.43 -8.43 -6.83
CA PHE A 105 26.79 -9.27 -7.97
C PHE A 105 26.82 -8.43 -9.25
N ALA A 106 27.91 -8.50 -10.02
CA ALA A 106 28.03 -7.73 -11.26
C ALA A 106 26.99 -8.16 -12.29
N ILE A 107 26.30 -7.16 -12.86
CA ILE A 107 25.45 -7.32 -14.03
C ILE A 107 26.30 -7.00 -15.26
N ARG A 108 26.33 -7.90 -16.24
CA ARG A 108 26.88 -7.62 -17.57
C ARG A 108 25.75 -7.11 -18.46
N ILE A 109 25.88 -5.85 -18.89
CA ILE A 109 24.87 -5.18 -19.70
C ILE A 109 25.27 -5.31 -21.17
N PRO A 110 24.37 -5.76 -22.05
CA PRO A 110 24.63 -5.73 -23.49
C PRO A 110 24.56 -4.28 -24.02
N PRO A 111 25.44 -3.88 -24.95
CA PRO A 111 25.44 -2.54 -25.54
C PRO A 111 24.34 -2.41 -26.60
N ILE A 112 23.09 -2.48 -26.17
CA ILE A 112 21.91 -2.44 -27.04
C ILE A 112 20.97 -1.31 -26.66
N LEU A 113 20.05 -1.02 -27.56
CA LEU A 113 18.93 -0.13 -27.33
C LEU A 113 17.68 -0.98 -27.10
N ILE A 114 16.95 -0.75 -26.01
CA ILE A 114 15.68 -1.44 -25.72
C ILE A 114 14.50 -0.50 -25.96
N GLN A 115 13.32 -1.06 -26.16
CA GLN A 115 12.12 -0.30 -26.50
C GLN A 115 11.20 -0.19 -25.28
N HIS A 116 10.70 1.01 -25.00
CA HIS A 116 9.78 1.28 -23.90
C HIS A 116 8.39 1.62 -24.45
N TYR A 117 7.38 0.94 -23.89
CA TYR A 117 5.97 1.15 -24.19
C TYR A 117 5.20 1.51 -22.92
N ASP A 118 4.22 2.40 -23.09
CA ASP A 118 3.20 2.71 -22.10
C ASP A 118 1.99 1.79 -22.33
N LEU A 119 1.53 1.17 -21.25
CA LEU A 119 0.34 0.33 -21.21
C LEU A 119 -0.78 1.04 -20.47
N ASN A 120 -1.98 0.89 -21.00
CA ASN A 120 -3.22 1.26 -20.32
C ASN A 120 -4.15 0.04 -20.32
N ILE A 121 -4.41 -0.51 -19.12
CA ILE A 121 -5.25 -1.69 -18.91
C ILE A 121 -6.59 -1.22 -18.38
N GLN A 122 -7.68 -1.65 -19.01
CA GLN A 122 -9.05 -1.39 -18.55
C GLN A 122 -9.77 -2.70 -18.21
N PRO A 123 -10.45 -2.78 -17.05
CA PRO A 123 -10.53 -1.76 -15.99
C PRO A 123 -9.19 -1.46 -15.29
N ASP A 124 -9.02 -0.24 -14.80
CA ASP A 124 -7.74 0.33 -14.32
C ASP A 124 -7.43 0.05 -12.85
N LYS A 125 -8.41 -0.49 -12.09
CA LYS A 125 -8.31 -0.80 -10.65
C LYS A 125 -7.94 -2.25 -10.35
N CYS A 126 -7.15 -2.87 -11.22
CA CYS A 126 -6.70 -4.25 -11.00
C CYS A 126 -5.43 -4.31 -10.12
N PRO A 127 -5.32 -5.30 -9.21
CA PRO A 127 -4.08 -5.55 -8.48
C PRO A 127 -2.92 -5.82 -9.45
N LYS A 128 -1.69 -5.42 -9.07
CA LYS A 128 -0.50 -5.61 -9.92
C LYS A 128 -0.33 -7.06 -10.38
N ARG A 129 -0.63 -8.05 -9.53
CA ARG A 129 -0.56 -9.47 -9.89
C ARG A 129 -1.47 -9.80 -11.06
N VAL A 130 -2.73 -9.35 -11.00
CA VAL A 130 -3.70 -9.51 -12.09
C VAL A 130 -3.21 -8.80 -13.36
N ASN A 131 -2.69 -7.57 -13.25
CA ASN A 131 -2.12 -6.87 -14.42
C ASN A 131 -1.03 -7.70 -15.09
N ARG A 132 -0.18 -8.38 -14.32
CA ARG A 132 0.85 -9.24 -14.90
C ARG A 132 0.29 -10.47 -15.58
N GLU A 133 -0.72 -11.11 -14.99
CA GLU A 133 -1.43 -12.24 -15.59
C GLU A 133 -2.12 -11.84 -16.91
N ILE A 134 -2.69 -10.63 -16.98
CA ILE A 134 -3.24 -10.04 -18.21
C ILE A 134 -2.14 -9.94 -19.27
N ILE A 135 -1.00 -9.32 -18.94
CA ILE A 135 0.08 -9.12 -19.91
C ILE A 135 0.74 -10.44 -20.32
N ASP A 136 0.91 -11.39 -19.42
CA ASP A 136 1.44 -12.72 -19.74
C ASP A 136 0.51 -13.46 -20.71
N THR A 137 -0.80 -13.44 -20.44
CA THR A 137 -1.82 -14.02 -21.33
C THR A 137 -1.86 -13.32 -22.68
N MET A 138 -1.73 -11.99 -22.70
CA MET A 138 -1.67 -11.19 -23.93
C MET A 138 -0.45 -11.58 -24.79
N VAL A 139 0.73 -11.67 -24.17
CA VAL A 139 1.98 -12.04 -24.87
C VAL A 139 1.86 -13.45 -25.47
N ASN A 140 1.27 -14.39 -24.71
CA ASN A 140 1.05 -15.76 -25.18
C ASN A 140 0.00 -15.86 -26.29
N LYS A 141 -1.07 -15.05 -26.23
CA LYS A 141 -2.17 -15.06 -27.22
C LYS A 141 -1.79 -14.36 -28.54
N PHE A 142 -1.06 -13.25 -28.47
CA PHE A 142 -0.75 -12.39 -29.63
C PHE A 142 0.72 -12.52 -30.07
N GLN A 143 1.24 -13.75 -30.21
CA GLN A 143 2.65 -13.98 -30.55
C GLN A 143 3.10 -13.34 -31.88
N ASN A 144 2.18 -13.14 -32.82
CA ASN A 144 2.41 -12.42 -34.07
C ASN A 144 2.76 -10.93 -33.86
N ILE A 145 2.30 -10.32 -32.77
CA ILE A 145 2.66 -8.95 -32.40
C ILE A 145 3.95 -8.95 -31.59
N PHE A 146 4.11 -9.90 -30.67
CA PHE A 146 5.28 -9.94 -29.81
C PHE A 146 6.51 -10.60 -30.44
N ASN A 147 6.40 -11.18 -31.65
CA ASN A 147 7.50 -11.84 -32.38
C ASN A 147 8.32 -12.78 -31.48
N THR A 148 7.64 -13.60 -30.68
CA THR A 148 8.22 -14.51 -29.66
C THR A 148 9.16 -13.85 -28.63
N GLN A 149 9.17 -12.52 -28.55
CA GLN A 149 9.87 -11.80 -27.49
C GLN A 149 9.19 -12.05 -26.14
N HIS A 150 9.95 -11.89 -25.07
CA HIS A 150 9.46 -11.94 -23.69
C HIS A 150 9.57 -10.55 -23.07
N PRO A 151 8.53 -9.71 -23.18
CA PRO A 151 8.53 -8.37 -22.63
C PRO A 151 8.65 -8.36 -21.11
N ALA A 152 9.42 -7.41 -20.56
CA ALA A 152 9.45 -7.16 -19.13
C ALA A 152 8.44 -6.08 -18.75
N PHE A 153 7.52 -6.41 -17.85
CA PHE A 153 6.47 -5.51 -17.39
C PHE A 153 6.64 -5.12 -15.92
N ASP A 154 6.35 -3.87 -15.56
CA ASP A 154 6.44 -3.35 -14.18
C ASP A 154 5.20 -3.64 -13.31
N GLY A 155 4.10 -4.11 -13.91
CA GLY A 155 2.85 -4.45 -13.22
C GLY A 155 1.84 -3.30 -13.19
N LYS A 156 2.17 -2.18 -13.84
CA LYS A 156 1.32 -1.00 -13.97
C LYS A 156 1.23 -0.54 -15.42
N ARG A 157 2.26 0.15 -15.91
CA ARG A 157 2.22 0.87 -17.20
C ARG A 157 3.45 0.65 -18.06
N ASN A 158 4.59 0.27 -17.50
CA ASN A 158 5.85 0.25 -18.25
C ASN A 158 6.17 -1.15 -18.74
N LEU A 159 6.19 -1.31 -20.07
CA LEU A 159 6.58 -2.52 -20.75
C LEU A 159 7.87 -2.28 -21.53
N TYR A 160 8.83 -3.20 -21.41
CA TYR A 160 10.11 -3.12 -22.13
C TYR A 160 10.29 -4.35 -23.02
N THR A 161 10.70 -4.14 -24.27
CA THR A 161 11.06 -5.22 -25.20
C THR A 161 12.47 -5.01 -25.72
N LYS A 162 13.09 -6.08 -26.20
CA LYS A 162 14.43 -6.03 -26.81
C LYS A 162 14.36 -5.30 -28.15
N ASP A 163 13.44 -5.74 -29.00
CA ASP A 163 13.25 -5.27 -30.37
C ASP A 163 11.88 -4.59 -30.53
N SER A 164 11.74 -3.71 -31.51
CA SER A 164 10.49 -2.98 -31.78
C SER A 164 9.34 -3.90 -32.14
N LEU A 165 8.14 -3.56 -31.65
CA LEU A 165 6.90 -4.26 -31.99
C LEU A 165 6.36 -3.78 -33.35
N PRO A 166 5.67 -4.63 -34.13
CA PRO A 166 5.38 -4.42 -35.55
C PRO A 166 4.19 -3.48 -35.83
N PHE A 167 3.94 -2.50 -34.98
CA PHE A 167 2.86 -1.49 -35.13
C PHE A 167 3.37 -0.04 -35.09
N GLY A 168 4.69 0.16 -35.12
CA GLY A 168 5.30 1.48 -35.20
C GLY A 168 5.05 2.32 -33.93
N ARG A 169 4.62 3.58 -34.11
CA ARG A 169 4.39 4.54 -33.02
C ARG A 169 2.91 4.73 -32.66
N GLU A 170 2.02 4.10 -33.41
CA GLU A 170 0.59 4.21 -33.18
C GLU A 170 0.18 3.45 -31.92
N ARG A 171 -0.90 3.90 -31.29
CA ARG A 171 -1.52 3.18 -30.18
C ARG A 171 -2.34 2.04 -30.76
N ILE A 172 -2.10 0.82 -30.28
CA ILE A 172 -2.96 -0.32 -30.58
C ILE A 172 -3.78 -0.71 -29.34
N GLU A 173 -4.91 -1.36 -29.55
CA GLU A 173 -5.76 -1.93 -28.50
C GLU A 173 -5.93 -3.42 -28.74
N LEU A 174 -5.73 -4.22 -27.69
CA LEU A 174 -5.88 -5.67 -27.70
C LEU A 174 -6.85 -6.10 -26.62
N GLU A 175 -7.71 -7.08 -26.94
CA GLU A 175 -8.64 -7.66 -25.98
C GLU A 175 -8.12 -9.00 -25.43
N VAL A 176 -7.99 -9.03 -24.11
CA VAL A 176 -7.43 -10.15 -23.35
C VAL A 176 -8.49 -10.70 -22.42
N THR A 177 -8.68 -12.00 -22.44
CA THR A 177 -9.67 -12.67 -21.60
C THR A 177 -8.93 -13.54 -20.59
N LEU A 178 -9.20 -13.33 -19.31
CA LEU A 178 -8.76 -14.22 -18.23
C LEU A 178 -9.95 -15.05 -17.74
N PRO A 179 -9.74 -16.33 -17.38
CA PRO A 179 -10.79 -17.12 -16.75
C PRO A 179 -11.29 -16.43 -15.47
N GLY A 180 -12.60 -16.51 -15.25
CA GLY A 180 -13.22 -16.13 -13.98
C GLY A 180 -12.74 -17.04 -12.84
N PRO A 181 -12.78 -16.59 -11.58
CA PRO A 181 -12.57 -17.49 -10.45
C PRO A 181 -13.69 -18.54 -10.40
N GLY A 182 -13.32 -19.84 -10.40
CA GLY A 182 -14.28 -20.95 -10.35
C GLY A 182 -15.09 -21.12 -11.64
N GLU A 183 -16.41 -21.32 -11.51
CA GLU A 183 -17.39 -21.32 -12.62
C GLU A 183 -17.84 -19.89 -13.02
N GLY A 184 -17.11 -18.88 -12.57
CA GLY A 184 -17.40 -17.48 -12.87
C GLY A 184 -17.23 -17.15 -14.36
N ARG A 185 -17.90 -16.07 -14.80
CA ARG A 185 -17.74 -15.55 -16.17
C ARG A 185 -16.30 -15.11 -16.41
N ASP A 186 -15.85 -15.36 -17.63
CA ASP A 186 -14.62 -14.82 -18.17
C ASP A 186 -14.53 -13.30 -18.00
N ARG A 187 -13.34 -12.82 -17.65
CA ARG A 187 -13.05 -11.41 -17.45
C ARG A 187 -12.33 -10.88 -18.68
N CYS A 188 -12.98 -9.98 -19.41
CA CYS A 188 -12.39 -9.29 -20.56
C CYS A 188 -11.69 -7.99 -20.14
N PHE A 189 -10.50 -7.78 -20.67
CA PHE A 189 -9.66 -6.62 -20.44
C PHE A 189 -9.27 -5.99 -21.77
N LYS A 190 -9.32 -4.67 -21.84
CA LYS A 190 -8.78 -3.91 -22.96
C LYS A 190 -7.40 -3.40 -22.60
N VAL A 191 -6.40 -3.78 -23.38
CA VAL A 191 -5.01 -3.38 -23.17
C VAL A 191 -4.58 -2.52 -24.34
N GLN A 192 -4.32 -1.24 -24.07
CA GLN A 192 -3.76 -0.33 -25.05
C GLN A 192 -2.24 -0.26 -24.88
N ILE A 193 -1.52 -0.33 -26.00
CA ILE A 193 -0.06 -0.32 -26.05
C ILE A 193 0.38 0.86 -26.92
N LYS A 194 1.27 1.70 -26.40
CA LYS A 194 1.82 2.85 -27.13
C LYS A 194 3.34 2.92 -26.95
N TRP A 195 4.08 3.06 -28.05
CA TRP A 195 5.53 3.30 -27.97
C TRP A 195 5.82 4.67 -27.33
N VAL A 196 6.81 4.71 -26.45
CA VAL A 196 7.20 5.92 -25.70
C VAL A 196 8.59 6.39 -26.10
N ALA A 197 9.58 5.51 -25.96
CA ALA A 197 10.98 5.88 -26.12
C ALA A 197 11.85 4.66 -26.42
N GLN A 198 13.06 4.96 -26.89
CA GLN A 198 14.14 4.00 -26.98
C GLN A 198 15.12 4.28 -25.84
N VAL A 199 15.42 3.27 -25.03
CA VAL A 199 16.28 3.38 -23.84
C VAL A 199 17.67 2.83 -24.18
N SER A 200 18.69 3.68 -24.04
CA SER A 200 20.07 3.33 -24.37
C SER A 200 20.79 2.67 -23.20
N LEU A 201 21.07 1.36 -23.30
CA LEU A 201 21.93 0.67 -22.35
C LEU A 201 23.42 0.93 -22.60
N VAL A 202 23.77 1.42 -23.79
CA VAL A 202 25.13 1.88 -24.14
C VAL A 202 25.50 3.11 -23.31
N SER A 203 24.61 4.11 -23.27
CA SER A 203 24.85 5.35 -22.53
C SER A 203 24.93 5.09 -21.02
N LEU A 204 24.20 4.09 -20.51
CA LEU A 204 24.37 3.64 -19.12
C LEU A 204 25.76 3.06 -18.87
N GLN A 205 26.30 2.27 -19.81
CA GLN A 205 27.64 1.70 -19.67
C GLN A 205 28.73 2.77 -19.72
N GLU A 206 28.61 3.75 -20.61
CA GLU A 206 29.53 4.89 -20.72
C GLU A 206 29.52 5.72 -19.43
N ALA A 207 28.32 6.07 -18.92
CA ALA A 207 28.16 6.84 -17.70
C ALA A 207 28.80 6.16 -16.48
N LEU A 208 28.70 4.83 -16.38
CA LEU A 208 29.33 4.06 -15.30
C LEU A 208 30.86 4.02 -15.39
N GLN A 209 31.42 4.22 -16.57
CA GLN A 209 32.87 4.35 -16.78
C GLN A 209 33.37 5.77 -16.53
N GLY A 210 32.48 6.71 -16.15
CA GLY A 210 32.80 8.12 -15.97
C GLY A 210 32.87 8.91 -17.29
N HIS A 211 32.37 8.34 -18.39
CA HIS A 211 32.31 9.00 -19.69
C HIS A 211 30.87 9.46 -19.96
N GLY A 212 30.71 10.69 -20.47
CA GLY A 212 29.41 11.18 -20.92
C GLY A 212 28.51 11.72 -19.79
N PRO A 213 27.19 11.82 -20.03
CA PRO A 213 26.24 12.44 -19.11
C PRO A 213 26.03 11.62 -17.83
N PRO A 214 25.35 12.17 -16.80
CA PRO A 214 25.00 11.45 -15.59
C PRO A 214 24.24 10.15 -15.86
N VAL A 215 24.32 9.21 -14.91
CA VAL A 215 23.69 7.88 -15.02
C VAL A 215 22.20 8.02 -15.40
N PRO A 216 21.77 7.45 -16.54
CA PRO A 216 20.39 7.59 -17.01
C PRO A 216 19.43 6.77 -16.15
N ASN A 217 18.58 7.47 -15.38
CA ASN A 217 17.61 6.85 -14.46
C ASN A 217 16.60 5.94 -15.17
N GLU A 218 16.25 6.24 -16.41
CA GLU A 218 15.36 5.43 -17.25
C GLU A 218 15.96 4.05 -17.57
N ALA A 219 17.26 3.98 -17.88
CA ALA A 219 17.97 2.73 -18.14
C ALA A 219 18.12 1.89 -16.86
N VAL A 220 18.41 2.56 -15.74
CA VAL A 220 18.43 1.90 -14.41
C VAL A 220 17.06 1.33 -14.06
N SER A 221 15.99 2.09 -14.30
CA SER A 221 14.61 1.65 -14.05
C SER A 221 14.20 0.49 -14.94
N ALA A 222 14.55 0.53 -16.23
CA ALA A 222 14.30 -0.56 -17.16
C ALA A 222 15.02 -1.85 -16.73
N LEU A 223 16.30 -1.77 -16.34
CA LEU A 223 17.03 -2.92 -15.80
C LEU A 223 16.41 -3.45 -14.51
N ASP A 224 15.94 -2.59 -13.60
CA ASP A 224 15.24 -3.04 -12.39
C ASP A 224 13.95 -3.79 -12.75
N VAL A 225 13.15 -3.28 -13.70
CA VAL A 225 11.93 -3.97 -14.17
C VAL A 225 12.25 -5.31 -14.82
N ILE A 226 13.26 -5.37 -15.69
CA ILE A 226 13.71 -6.61 -16.35
C ILE A 226 14.12 -7.65 -15.30
N MET A 227 14.99 -7.28 -14.37
CA MET A 227 15.49 -8.21 -13.35
C MET A 227 14.40 -8.63 -12.35
N ARG A 228 13.35 -7.81 -12.16
CA ARG A 228 12.24 -8.09 -11.25
C ARG A 228 11.06 -8.79 -11.91
N HIS A 229 11.02 -8.88 -13.25
CA HIS A 229 9.86 -9.38 -13.98
C HIS A 229 9.48 -10.81 -13.56
N LEU A 230 10.40 -11.76 -13.72
CA LEU A 230 10.15 -13.17 -13.39
C LEU A 230 9.94 -13.41 -11.88
N PRO A 231 10.75 -12.85 -10.95
CA PRO A 231 10.48 -12.97 -9.52
C PRO A 231 9.11 -12.42 -9.11
N SER A 232 8.63 -11.35 -9.75
CA SER A 232 7.30 -10.78 -9.47
C SER A 232 6.13 -11.65 -9.96
N MET A 233 6.39 -12.59 -10.87
CA MET A 233 5.42 -13.60 -11.33
C MET A 233 5.43 -14.84 -10.45
N LYS A 234 6.63 -15.24 -10.00
CA LYS A 234 6.84 -16.51 -9.29
C LYS A 234 6.63 -16.41 -7.78
N TYR A 235 6.96 -15.28 -7.19
CA TYR A 235 6.96 -15.06 -5.74
C TYR A 235 5.97 -13.98 -5.33
N THR A 236 5.75 -13.85 -4.02
CA THR A 236 4.94 -12.77 -3.46
C THR A 236 5.82 -11.52 -3.25
N PRO A 237 5.61 -10.43 -4.01
CA PRO A 237 6.42 -9.23 -3.87
C PRO A 237 5.95 -8.38 -2.67
N VAL A 238 6.89 -8.03 -1.78
CA VAL A 238 6.67 -7.07 -0.69
C VAL A 238 7.79 -6.04 -0.72
N GLY A 239 7.45 -4.80 -1.08
CA GLY A 239 8.43 -3.75 -1.32
C GLY A 239 9.44 -4.15 -2.41
N ARG A 240 10.73 -4.19 -2.05
CA ARG A 240 11.82 -4.63 -2.95
C ARG A 240 12.19 -6.11 -2.79
N SER A 241 11.51 -6.85 -1.94
CA SER A 241 11.79 -8.25 -1.64
C SER A 241 10.73 -9.20 -2.22
N PHE A 242 11.08 -10.47 -2.32
CA PHE A 242 10.26 -11.55 -2.87
C PHE A 242 10.22 -12.71 -1.88
N PHE A 243 9.02 -13.23 -1.58
CA PHE A 243 8.79 -14.27 -0.57
C PHE A 243 8.02 -15.45 -1.13
N SER A 244 8.27 -16.64 -0.60
CA SER A 244 7.51 -17.86 -0.90
C SER A 244 7.00 -18.52 0.38
N PRO A 245 5.89 -19.29 0.30
CA PRO A 245 5.49 -20.17 1.39
C PRO A 245 6.65 -21.09 1.81
N PRO A 246 6.74 -21.48 3.08
CA PRO A 246 7.73 -22.43 3.54
C PRO A 246 7.46 -23.85 2.98
N ASP A 247 8.44 -24.43 2.27
CA ASP A 247 8.31 -25.78 1.68
C ASP A 247 8.54 -26.91 2.70
N ILE A 248 9.43 -26.69 3.68
CA ILE A 248 9.91 -27.74 4.60
C ILE A 248 9.95 -27.24 6.05
N GLN A 249 10.41 -26.00 6.27
CA GLN A 249 10.61 -25.45 7.60
C GLN A 249 9.43 -24.58 8.01
N TYR A 250 8.50 -25.20 8.74
CA TYR A 250 7.35 -24.53 9.31
C TYR A 250 7.77 -23.75 10.57
N ASN A 251 7.64 -22.42 10.52
CA ASN A 251 8.03 -21.52 11.61
C ASN A 251 6.81 -20.70 12.07
N PRO A 252 5.93 -21.28 12.92
CA PRO A 252 4.76 -20.58 13.43
C PRO A 252 5.17 -19.44 14.37
N LEU A 253 4.47 -18.33 14.27
CA LEU A 253 4.60 -17.17 15.18
C LEU A 253 3.46 -17.10 16.21
N GLY A 254 2.45 -17.97 16.08
CA GLY A 254 1.20 -17.91 16.85
C GLY A 254 0.19 -16.92 16.26
N GLY A 255 -1.08 -17.01 16.72
CA GLY A 255 -2.15 -16.10 16.29
C GLY A 255 -2.41 -16.12 14.78
N GLY A 256 -2.32 -17.29 14.14
CA GLY A 256 -2.57 -17.43 12.71
C GLY A 256 -1.42 -17.04 11.79
N ARG A 257 -0.21 -16.81 12.32
CA ARG A 257 0.92 -16.25 11.58
C ARG A 257 2.09 -17.22 11.49
N GLU A 258 2.86 -17.09 10.42
CA GLU A 258 4.08 -17.83 10.16
C GLU A 258 5.14 -16.95 9.52
N VAL A 259 6.41 -17.36 9.59
CA VAL A 259 7.51 -16.68 8.92
C VAL A 259 7.65 -17.21 7.49
N TRP A 260 7.66 -16.32 6.50
CA TRP A 260 8.10 -16.65 5.15
C TRP A 260 9.51 -16.10 4.92
N PHE A 261 10.36 -16.94 4.34
CA PHE A 261 11.68 -16.54 3.87
C PHE A 261 11.63 -16.10 2.42
N GLY A 262 12.59 -15.27 2.06
CA GLY A 262 12.66 -14.63 0.78
C GLY A 262 14.00 -13.93 0.59
N PHE A 263 14.04 -13.02 -0.38
CA PHE A 263 15.24 -12.25 -0.66
C PHE A 263 14.89 -10.82 -1.06
N HIS A 264 15.72 -9.87 -0.61
CA HIS A 264 15.78 -8.52 -1.12
C HIS A 264 16.46 -8.51 -2.49
N GLN A 265 15.95 -7.71 -3.43
CA GLN A 265 16.57 -7.49 -4.73
C GLN A 265 16.56 -6.02 -5.12
N SER A 266 17.73 -5.48 -5.45
CA SER A 266 17.85 -4.15 -6.05
C SER A 266 18.97 -4.07 -7.08
N VAL A 267 18.69 -3.38 -8.19
CA VAL A 267 19.68 -3.03 -9.21
C VAL A 267 20.26 -1.66 -8.86
N ARG A 268 21.59 -1.54 -8.76
CA ARG A 268 22.27 -0.30 -8.38
C ARG A 268 23.46 0.04 -9.27
N PRO A 269 23.59 1.31 -9.72
CA PRO A 269 24.83 1.80 -10.31
C PRO A 269 25.94 1.84 -9.26
N SER A 270 27.16 1.52 -9.68
CA SER A 270 28.36 1.63 -8.87
C SER A 270 29.55 2.02 -9.74
N TYR A 271 30.64 2.49 -9.11
CA TYR A 271 31.89 2.82 -9.82
C TYR A 271 32.47 1.64 -10.61
N TRP A 272 32.15 0.40 -10.20
CA TRP A 272 32.65 -0.79 -10.89
C TRP A 272 31.76 -1.17 -12.08
N ARG A 273 30.48 -1.47 -11.81
CA ARG A 273 29.46 -1.91 -12.79
C ARG A 273 28.05 -1.67 -12.22
N MET A 274 27.01 -1.87 -13.02
CA MET A 274 25.70 -2.17 -12.44
C MET A 274 25.81 -3.43 -11.58
N SER A 275 25.22 -3.36 -10.39
CA SER A 275 25.24 -4.44 -9.43
C SER A 275 23.83 -4.87 -9.05
N LEU A 276 23.63 -6.18 -8.93
CA LEU A 276 22.46 -6.77 -8.30
C LEU A 276 22.81 -6.97 -6.82
N ASN A 277 22.19 -6.19 -5.94
CA ASN A 277 22.27 -6.38 -4.50
C ASN A 277 21.19 -7.40 -4.10
N ILE A 278 21.63 -8.52 -3.53
CA ILE A 278 20.78 -9.61 -3.04
C ILE A 278 21.06 -9.84 -1.56
N ASP A 279 20.02 -9.87 -0.75
CA ASP A 279 20.13 -10.23 0.67
C ASP A 279 19.01 -11.18 1.06
N VAL A 280 19.25 -12.03 2.06
CA VAL A 280 18.20 -12.89 2.62
C VAL A 280 17.21 -12.01 3.38
N SER A 281 15.93 -12.36 3.33
CA SER A 281 14.89 -11.65 4.07
C SER A 281 13.91 -12.63 4.68
N ALA A 282 13.30 -12.25 5.80
CA ALA A 282 12.22 -12.98 6.44
C ALA A 282 11.16 -11.99 6.91
N THR A 283 9.88 -12.32 6.75
CA THR A 283 8.77 -11.49 7.25
C THR A 283 7.58 -12.37 7.61
N ALA A 284 6.70 -11.85 8.47
CA ALA A 284 5.48 -12.55 8.88
C ALA A 284 4.41 -12.53 7.77
N PHE A 285 3.77 -13.66 7.56
CA PHE A 285 2.56 -13.83 6.75
C PHE A 285 1.48 -14.56 7.57
N TYR A 286 0.22 -14.43 7.14
CA TYR A 286 -0.84 -15.28 7.67
C TYR A 286 -0.73 -16.68 7.08
N LYS A 287 -0.95 -17.69 7.92
CA LYS A 287 -1.04 -19.09 7.49
C LYS A 287 -2.21 -19.27 6.53
N SER A 288 -2.01 -20.07 5.50
CA SER A 288 -3.11 -20.59 4.69
C SER A 288 -3.79 -21.73 5.44
N GLN A 289 -4.82 -21.42 6.23
CA GLN A 289 -5.55 -22.38 7.05
C GLN A 289 -7.05 -22.08 7.10
N PRO A 290 -7.90 -23.04 7.50
CA PRO A 290 -9.32 -22.78 7.75
C PRO A 290 -9.53 -21.60 8.71
N VAL A 291 -10.58 -20.81 8.47
CA VAL A 291 -10.90 -19.65 9.31
C VAL A 291 -11.08 -20.08 10.76
N ILE A 292 -11.75 -21.21 11.00
CA ILE A 292 -11.94 -21.76 12.35
C ILE A 292 -10.59 -22.02 13.05
N ASP A 293 -9.62 -22.62 12.37
CA ASP A 293 -8.29 -22.87 12.93
C ASP A 293 -7.54 -21.56 13.21
N PHE A 294 -7.61 -20.60 12.29
CA PHE A 294 -7.07 -19.25 12.50
C PHE A 294 -7.67 -18.60 13.76
N MET A 295 -8.97 -18.75 13.97
CA MET A 295 -9.67 -18.20 15.11
C MET A 295 -9.30 -18.88 16.42
N CYS A 296 -9.19 -20.21 16.42
CA CYS A 296 -8.68 -20.97 17.54
C CYS A 296 -7.27 -20.51 17.94
N GLU A 297 -6.37 -20.31 16.96
CA GLU A 297 -5.02 -19.81 17.22
C GLU A 297 -4.97 -18.37 17.73
N VAL A 298 -5.87 -17.50 17.27
CA VAL A 298 -5.95 -16.09 17.73
C VAL A 298 -6.53 -15.98 19.14
N LEU A 299 -7.48 -16.84 19.50
CA LEU A 299 -8.19 -16.82 20.78
C LEU A 299 -7.60 -17.78 21.83
N ASP A 300 -6.52 -18.49 21.49
CA ASP A 300 -5.89 -19.53 22.30
C ASP A 300 -6.88 -20.65 22.73
N ILE A 301 -7.74 -21.06 21.80
CA ILE A 301 -8.73 -22.12 21.99
C ILE A 301 -8.14 -23.42 21.44
N ARG A 302 -8.00 -24.44 22.30
CA ARG A 302 -7.40 -25.74 21.93
C ARG A 302 -8.37 -26.71 21.27
N ASP A 303 -9.62 -26.71 21.73
CA ASP A 303 -10.70 -27.52 21.17
C ASP A 303 -12.01 -26.72 21.17
N ILE A 304 -12.58 -26.53 19.99
CA ILE A 304 -13.86 -25.85 19.81
C ILE A 304 -15.01 -26.64 20.45
N GLN A 305 -14.88 -27.96 20.58
CA GLN A 305 -15.88 -28.83 21.20
C GLN A 305 -15.86 -28.75 22.73
N GLU A 306 -14.71 -28.45 23.35
CA GLU A 306 -14.61 -28.23 24.81
C GLU A 306 -15.30 -26.93 25.27
N GLN A 307 -15.57 -25.99 24.35
CA GLN A 307 -16.35 -24.78 24.66
C GLN A 307 -17.87 -25.00 24.71
N ARG A 308 -18.38 -26.21 24.45
CA ARG A 308 -19.81 -26.55 24.58
C ARG A 308 -20.27 -26.75 26.04
N ARG A 309 -19.75 -25.99 27.01
CA ARG A 309 -20.31 -26.01 28.37
C ARG A 309 -21.59 -25.18 28.39
N PRO A 310 -22.75 -25.74 28.75
CA PRO A 310 -23.95 -24.94 28.95
C PRO A 310 -23.68 -23.89 30.03
N LEU A 311 -24.07 -22.65 29.75
CA LEU A 311 -23.88 -21.52 30.65
C LEU A 311 -24.63 -21.80 31.96
N ASN A 312 -23.93 -21.63 33.09
CA ASN A 312 -24.57 -21.63 34.42
C ASN A 312 -25.46 -20.39 34.58
N ASP A 313 -26.34 -20.35 35.57
CA ASP A 313 -27.33 -19.27 35.69
C ASP A 313 -26.70 -17.87 35.83
N ALA A 314 -25.53 -17.78 36.46
CA ALA A 314 -24.74 -16.55 36.55
C ALA A 314 -24.13 -16.11 35.21
N GLN A 315 -23.96 -17.03 34.26
CA GLN A 315 -23.52 -16.76 32.89
C GLN A 315 -24.68 -16.53 31.92
N ARG A 316 -25.91 -16.96 32.26
CA ARG A 316 -27.14 -16.68 31.50
C ARG A 316 -27.64 -15.25 31.68
N CYS A 317 -27.33 -14.64 32.83
CA CYS A 317 -27.55 -13.22 33.07
C CYS A 317 -26.21 -12.49 33.08
N GLY A 318 -25.95 -11.69 32.05
CA GLY A 318 -24.78 -10.81 31.99
C GLY A 318 -24.78 -9.76 33.09
N LYS A 319 -23.65 -9.07 33.26
CA LYS A 319 -23.50 -8.01 34.27
C LYS A 319 -24.64 -6.98 34.14
N SER A 320 -25.18 -6.56 35.28
CA SER A 320 -26.30 -5.60 35.37
C SER A 320 -27.63 -6.09 34.77
N GLY A 321 -27.81 -7.42 34.61
CA GLY A 321 -29.05 -8.00 34.06
C GLY A 321 -29.13 -7.96 32.54
N ASN A 322 -28.02 -7.66 31.86
CA ASN A 322 -27.96 -7.64 30.40
C ASN A 322 -27.83 -9.04 29.80
N ILE A 323 -28.18 -9.15 28.52
CA ILE A 323 -28.00 -10.37 27.73
C ILE A 323 -26.48 -10.66 27.61
N PRO A 324 -26.02 -11.90 27.87
CA PRO A 324 -24.62 -12.27 27.71
C PRO A 324 -24.10 -12.06 26.27
N PRO A 325 -22.82 -11.67 26.10
CA PRO A 325 -22.19 -11.69 24.79
C PRO A 325 -22.17 -13.11 24.21
N GLY A 326 -22.49 -13.25 22.93
CA GLY A 326 -22.59 -14.52 22.22
C GLY A 326 -24.00 -15.13 22.24
N THR A 327 -24.98 -14.50 22.89
CA THR A 327 -26.38 -14.94 22.79
C THR A 327 -26.91 -14.69 21.38
N THR A 328 -27.35 -15.77 20.73
CA THR A 328 -28.01 -15.76 19.43
C THR A 328 -29.48 -16.13 19.59
N VAL A 329 -30.35 -15.46 18.85
CA VAL A 329 -31.78 -15.77 18.74
C VAL A 329 -32.12 -15.89 17.26
N ASP A 330 -32.33 -17.12 16.80
CA ASP A 330 -32.65 -17.48 15.42
C ASP A 330 -34.06 -18.08 15.26
N VAL A 331 -34.83 -18.12 16.36
CA VAL A 331 -36.20 -18.65 16.40
C VAL A 331 -37.19 -17.66 17.03
N ALA A 332 -38.47 -17.83 16.71
CA ALA A 332 -39.65 -17.14 17.24
C ALA A 332 -39.79 -15.65 16.87
N ILE A 333 -38.75 -14.84 17.06
CA ILE A 333 -38.77 -13.40 16.74
C ILE A 333 -38.06 -13.05 15.42
N THR A 334 -37.59 -14.08 14.71
CA THR A 334 -37.01 -14.03 13.37
C THR A 334 -38.09 -14.24 12.31
N HIS A 335 -37.74 -14.00 11.05
CA HIS A 335 -38.67 -14.19 9.94
C HIS A 335 -39.04 -15.68 9.80
N PRO A 336 -40.30 -16.04 9.50
CA PRO A 336 -40.72 -17.44 9.44
C PRO A 336 -40.08 -18.26 8.31
N THR A 337 -39.48 -17.61 7.31
CA THR A 337 -38.93 -18.28 6.11
C THR A 337 -37.58 -17.72 5.63
N GLU A 338 -37.13 -16.59 6.15
CA GLU A 338 -35.85 -16.03 5.73
C GLU A 338 -34.76 -16.54 6.66
N TYR A 339 -33.52 -16.50 6.18
CA TYR A 339 -32.38 -16.86 7.00
C TYR A 339 -31.88 -15.60 7.72
N ASP A 340 -32.51 -15.31 8.86
CA ASP A 340 -32.17 -14.17 9.71
C ASP A 340 -31.98 -14.59 11.18
N PHE A 341 -31.19 -13.80 11.91
CA PHE A 341 -30.93 -14.04 13.33
C PHE A 341 -30.51 -12.77 14.06
N TYR A 342 -30.81 -12.71 15.35
CA TYR A 342 -30.31 -11.68 16.25
C TYR A 342 -29.10 -12.18 17.00
N LEU A 343 -28.06 -11.36 17.12
CA LEU A 343 -26.85 -11.70 17.87
C LEU A 343 -26.44 -10.54 18.78
N CYS A 344 -26.34 -10.84 20.08
CA CYS A 344 -25.76 -9.95 21.07
C CYS A 344 -24.26 -10.23 21.20
N SER A 345 -23.44 -9.59 20.38
CA SER A 345 -22.00 -9.92 20.28
C SER A 345 -21.11 -9.25 21.33
N HIS A 346 -21.61 -8.28 22.10
CA HIS A 346 -20.80 -7.47 23.03
C HIS A 346 -21.45 -7.35 24.39
N ALA A 347 -20.63 -7.03 25.41
CA ALA A 347 -21.11 -6.80 26.76
C ALA A 347 -21.65 -5.37 26.90
N GLY A 348 -22.89 -5.23 27.37
CA GLY A 348 -23.44 -3.94 27.75
C GLY A 348 -22.70 -3.37 28.96
N ILE A 349 -22.09 -2.20 28.80
CA ILE A 349 -21.37 -1.50 29.89
C ILE A 349 -22.36 -0.73 30.77
N GLN A 350 -23.30 -0.02 30.15
CA GLN A 350 -24.35 0.74 30.80
C GLN A 350 -25.59 0.78 29.91
N GLY A 351 -26.78 0.65 30.51
CA GLY A 351 -28.05 0.53 29.77
C GLY A 351 -28.29 -0.89 29.22
N THR A 352 -29.31 -1.01 28.38
CA THR A 352 -29.74 -2.29 27.79
C THR A 352 -28.91 -2.63 26.55
N SER A 353 -28.35 -3.84 26.49
CA SER A 353 -27.68 -4.36 25.29
C SER A 353 -28.64 -4.32 24.09
N ARG A 354 -28.14 -3.87 22.93
CA ARG A 354 -28.87 -3.90 21.65
C ARG A 354 -28.27 -4.97 20.74
N PRO A 355 -28.93 -6.13 20.58
CA PRO A 355 -28.51 -7.14 19.62
C PRO A 355 -28.58 -6.60 18.19
N SER A 356 -27.66 -7.06 17.34
CA SER A 356 -27.67 -6.76 15.91
C SER A 356 -28.49 -7.82 15.19
N HIS A 357 -29.29 -7.40 14.21
CA HIS A 357 -30.09 -8.28 13.36
C HIS A 357 -29.35 -8.51 12.05
N TYR A 358 -29.20 -9.78 11.67
CA TYR A 358 -28.46 -10.22 10.49
C TYR A 358 -29.42 -10.92 9.53
N HIS A 359 -29.28 -10.64 8.24
CA HIS A 359 -29.92 -11.38 7.16
C HIS A 359 -28.83 -12.01 6.29
N VAL A 360 -28.94 -13.31 6.06
CA VAL A 360 -28.05 -14.03 5.16
C VAL A 360 -28.57 -13.88 3.74
N LEU A 361 -27.89 -13.06 2.95
CA LEU A 361 -28.29 -12.81 1.57
C LEU A 361 -27.75 -13.87 0.60
N TRP A 362 -26.57 -14.42 0.91
CA TRP A 362 -25.88 -15.39 0.07
C TRP A 362 -24.82 -16.15 0.88
N ASP A 363 -24.69 -17.45 0.64
CA ASP A 363 -23.65 -18.30 1.21
C ASP A 363 -23.18 -19.32 0.16
N ASP A 364 -21.95 -19.14 -0.31
CA ASP A 364 -21.26 -20.03 -1.25
C ASP A 364 -20.40 -21.10 -0.55
N ASN A 365 -20.28 -21.03 0.78
CA ASN A 365 -19.50 -21.97 1.59
C ASN A 365 -20.36 -23.12 2.13
N ASN A 366 -21.69 -23.04 1.96
CA ASN A 366 -22.67 -24.01 2.47
C ASN A 366 -22.56 -24.22 4.00
N PHE A 367 -22.48 -23.13 4.76
CA PHE A 367 -22.48 -23.17 6.22
C PHE A 367 -23.85 -23.58 6.78
N THR A 368 -23.80 -24.32 7.88
CA THR A 368 -24.97 -24.51 8.76
C THR A 368 -25.29 -23.23 9.53
N SER A 369 -26.50 -23.15 10.10
CA SER A 369 -26.93 -22.04 10.98
C SER A 369 -25.92 -21.76 12.08
N ASP A 370 -25.53 -22.79 12.82
CA ASP A 370 -24.59 -22.69 13.93
C ASP A 370 -23.22 -22.16 13.46
N GLU A 371 -22.71 -22.63 12.33
CA GLU A 371 -21.40 -22.22 11.80
C GLU A 371 -21.39 -20.75 11.40
N LEU A 372 -22.43 -20.28 10.71
CA LEU A 372 -22.51 -18.89 10.26
C LEU A 372 -22.72 -17.92 11.42
N GLN A 373 -23.57 -18.29 12.39
CA GLN A 373 -23.78 -17.53 13.61
C GLN A 373 -22.50 -17.46 14.45
N ALA A 374 -21.81 -18.58 14.62
CA ALA A 374 -20.53 -18.64 15.31
C ALA A 374 -19.50 -17.76 14.61
N LEU A 375 -19.32 -17.90 13.29
CA LEU A 375 -18.42 -17.05 12.50
C LEU A 375 -18.74 -15.56 12.67
N THR A 376 -20.01 -15.18 12.61
CA THR A 376 -20.45 -13.78 12.78
C THR A 376 -20.08 -13.24 14.16
N TYR A 377 -20.34 -14.00 15.22
CA TYR A 377 -19.96 -13.64 16.58
C TYR A 377 -18.46 -13.49 16.74
N GLN A 378 -17.74 -14.46 16.17
CA GLN A 378 -16.32 -14.53 16.23
C GLN A 378 -15.62 -13.36 15.49
N LEU A 379 -16.13 -12.95 14.33
CA LEU A 379 -15.63 -11.76 13.61
C LEU A 379 -15.77 -10.47 14.42
N CYS A 380 -16.70 -10.42 15.39
CA CYS A 380 -16.86 -9.27 16.29
C CYS A 380 -15.70 -9.14 17.31
N HIS A 381 -14.88 -10.17 17.51
CA HIS A 381 -13.70 -10.12 18.40
C HIS A 381 -12.43 -9.65 17.67
N THR A 382 -12.47 -9.55 16.35
CA THR A 382 -11.28 -9.23 15.52
C THR A 382 -11.05 -7.73 15.31
N TYR A 383 -11.82 -6.87 15.99
CA TYR A 383 -11.70 -5.42 15.86
C TYR A 383 -10.53 -4.88 16.69
N VAL A 384 -9.46 -4.47 16.01
CA VAL A 384 -8.15 -4.17 16.63
C VAL A 384 -8.18 -2.91 17.52
N ARG A 385 -9.16 -2.02 17.37
CA ARG A 385 -9.24 -0.80 18.18
C ARG A 385 -9.73 -1.04 19.61
N CYS A 386 -10.23 -2.22 19.95
CA CYS A 386 -10.55 -2.56 21.33
C CYS A 386 -10.27 -4.03 21.64
N THR A 387 -9.94 -4.29 22.90
CA THR A 387 -9.68 -5.66 23.41
C THR A 387 -10.94 -6.42 23.79
N ARG A 388 -12.12 -5.86 23.50
CA ARG A 388 -13.45 -6.44 23.76
C ARG A 388 -14.17 -6.64 22.43
N SER A 389 -15.13 -7.56 22.39
CA SER A 389 -15.99 -7.71 21.22
C SER A 389 -16.84 -6.46 20.97
N VAL A 390 -17.13 -6.23 19.70
CA VAL A 390 -17.96 -5.12 19.21
C VAL A 390 -19.32 -5.60 18.71
N SER A 391 -20.25 -4.69 18.44
CA SER A 391 -21.65 -5.01 18.11
C SER A 391 -21.89 -5.60 16.71
N ILE A 392 -20.97 -5.40 15.76
CA ILE A 392 -21.04 -5.92 14.39
C ILE A 392 -19.65 -6.43 13.97
N PRO A 393 -19.55 -7.36 13.00
CA PRO A 393 -18.29 -7.90 12.52
C PRO A 393 -17.25 -6.82 12.19
N ALA A 394 -16.00 -7.03 12.59
CA ALA A 394 -14.92 -6.07 12.35
C ALA A 394 -14.77 -5.68 10.86
N PRO A 395 -14.94 -6.58 9.87
CA PRO A 395 -14.93 -6.19 8.46
C PRO A 395 -15.96 -5.12 8.10
N ALA A 396 -17.17 -5.16 8.68
CA ALA A 396 -18.20 -4.15 8.45
C ALA A 396 -17.81 -2.79 9.07
N TYR A 397 -17.22 -2.80 10.28
CA TYR A 397 -16.67 -1.58 10.88
C TYR A 397 -15.57 -0.96 10.03
N TYR A 398 -14.61 -1.75 9.56
CA TYR A 398 -13.54 -1.25 8.70
C TYR A 398 -14.07 -0.76 7.37
N ALA A 399 -15.02 -1.46 6.75
CA ALA A 399 -15.68 -1.00 5.53
C ALA A 399 -16.34 0.36 5.73
N HIS A 400 -17.06 0.55 6.84
CA HIS A 400 -17.65 1.85 7.18
C HIS A 400 -16.59 2.95 7.39
N LEU A 401 -15.49 2.65 8.09
CA LEU A 401 -14.39 3.60 8.28
C LEU A 401 -13.72 3.97 6.95
N VAL A 402 -13.49 3.00 6.08
CA VAL A 402 -12.92 3.22 4.74
C VAL A 402 -13.90 4.03 3.88
N ALA A 403 -15.20 3.72 3.91
CA ALA A 403 -16.22 4.47 3.19
C ALA A 403 -16.37 5.92 3.69
N PHE A 404 -16.33 6.13 5.01
CA PHE A 404 -16.31 7.46 5.61
C PHE A 404 -15.08 8.24 5.17
N ARG A 405 -13.89 7.60 5.18
CA ARG A 405 -12.65 8.19 4.68
C ARG A 405 -12.71 8.51 3.18
N ALA A 406 -13.31 7.63 2.38
CA ALA A 406 -13.45 7.83 0.94
C ALA A 406 -14.22 9.12 0.60
N ARG A 407 -15.13 9.60 1.46
CA ARG A 407 -15.84 10.87 1.25
C ARG A 407 -14.91 12.08 1.17
N TYR A 408 -13.77 12.08 1.87
CA TYR A 408 -12.77 13.14 1.77
C TYR A 408 -11.97 13.10 0.45
N HIS A 409 -12.11 12.01 -0.31
CA HIS A 409 -11.47 11.81 -1.61
C HIS A 409 -12.46 11.93 -2.78
N LEU A 410 -13.77 11.97 -2.52
CA LEU A 410 -14.80 12.18 -3.53
C LEU A 410 -15.01 13.69 -3.73
N ILE A 411 -14.16 14.28 -4.57
CA ILE A 411 -14.39 15.62 -5.13
C ILE A 411 -15.35 15.42 -6.30
N GLU A 412 -16.63 15.77 -6.10
CA GLU A 412 -17.54 16.36 -7.09
C GLU A 412 -18.93 16.51 -6.45
N ARG A 413 -19.12 17.61 -5.71
CA ARG A 413 -20.40 18.30 -5.73
C ARG A 413 -20.22 19.50 -6.65
N GLU A 414 -20.33 19.27 -7.95
CA GLU A 414 -20.81 20.35 -8.80
C GLU A 414 -22.29 20.58 -8.44
N PRO A 415 -22.73 21.83 -8.21
CA PRO A 415 -24.14 22.10 -8.05
C PRO A 415 -24.85 21.72 -9.35
N GLU A 416 -25.97 21.00 -9.25
CA GLU A 416 -26.84 20.69 -10.38
C GLU A 416 -27.32 22.02 -11.02
N SER A 417 -26.62 22.50 -12.04
CA SER A 417 -27.12 23.53 -12.94
C SER A 417 -27.36 22.89 -14.31
N ASN A 418 -28.63 22.56 -14.50
CA ASN A 418 -29.27 22.21 -15.75
C ASN A 418 -29.08 23.37 -16.75
N GLU A 419 -28.22 23.24 -17.77
CA GLU A 419 -28.32 23.91 -19.09
C GLU A 419 -27.09 23.66 -20.00
N GLY A 420 -27.37 23.38 -21.28
CA GLY A 420 -26.61 23.94 -22.40
C GLY A 420 -25.37 23.19 -22.92
N SER A 421 -25.57 22.48 -24.04
CA SER A 421 -24.56 22.11 -25.04
C SER A 421 -23.56 23.24 -25.39
N HIS A 422 -22.30 22.93 -25.71
CA HIS A 422 -21.55 23.53 -26.85
C HIS A 422 -20.23 22.80 -27.17
N GLN A 423 -19.74 23.09 -28.38
CA GLN A 423 -18.80 22.37 -29.24
C GLN A 423 -17.31 22.49 -28.87
N SER A 424 -16.52 21.65 -29.54
CA SER A 424 -15.06 21.51 -29.50
C SER A 424 -14.24 22.78 -29.77
N SER A 425 -13.13 22.95 -29.04
CA SER A 425 -11.96 23.72 -29.51
C SER A 425 -10.65 23.05 -29.08
N ASN A 426 -9.80 22.77 -30.08
CA ASN A 426 -8.41 22.36 -29.95
C ASN A 426 -7.58 23.42 -29.19
N GLY A 427 -6.79 23.01 -28.20
CA GLY A 427 -5.75 23.87 -27.61
C GLY A 427 -5.39 23.49 -26.18
N ASP A 428 -4.15 23.04 -25.99
CA ASP A 428 -3.39 22.94 -24.73
C ASP A 428 -3.85 21.92 -23.66
N SER A 429 -3.55 20.65 -23.95
CA SER A 429 -3.72 19.52 -23.03
C SER A 429 -2.70 19.47 -21.87
N ASN A 430 -1.63 20.29 -21.92
CA ASN A 430 -0.58 20.24 -20.90
C ASN A 430 -1.00 21.01 -19.62
N GLY A 431 -1.72 22.13 -19.78
CA GLY A 431 -2.27 22.89 -18.66
C GLY A 431 -3.40 22.16 -17.92
N GLN A 432 -4.32 21.52 -18.64
CA GLN A 432 -5.43 20.78 -18.04
C GLN A 432 -4.98 19.54 -17.27
N HIS A 433 -3.95 18.84 -17.76
CA HIS A 433 -3.40 17.67 -17.07
C HIS A 433 -2.66 18.08 -15.80
N GLN A 434 -1.97 19.23 -15.80
CA GLN A 434 -1.30 19.78 -14.61
C GLN A 434 -2.32 20.31 -13.58
N VAL A 435 -3.46 20.85 -14.04
CA VAL A 435 -4.61 21.24 -13.18
C VAL A 435 -5.32 20.03 -12.59
N GLN A 436 -5.46 18.92 -13.35
CA GLN A 436 -6.00 17.65 -12.83
C GLN A 436 -5.03 16.93 -11.88
N LEU A 437 -3.73 16.91 -12.20
CA LEU A 437 -2.68 16.36 -11.33
C LEU A 437 -2.54 17.19 -10.04
N SER A 438 -2.61 18.52 -10.13
CA SER A 438 -2.66 19.36 -8.93
C SER A 438 -3.94 19.10 -8.15
N ARG A 439 -5.13 19.04 -8.75
CA ARG A 439 -6.37 18.64 -8.04
C ARG A 439 -6.30 17.25 -7.39
N ALA A 440 -5.61 16.28 -7.99
CA ALA A 440 -5.43 14.94 -7.44
C ALA A 440 -4.38 14.87 -6.30
N VAL A 441 -3.47 15.84 -6.22
CA VAL A 441 -2.43 15.96 -5.19
C VAL A 441 -2.79 17.03 -4.13
N THR A 442 -3.76 17.90 -4.41
CA THR A 442 -4.29 18.88 -3.47
C THR A 442 -5.17 18.16 -2.46
N VAL A 443 -4.58 17.87 -1.31
CA VAL A 443 -5.29 17.53 -0.08
C VAL A 443 -6.30 18.64 0.18
N HIS A 444 -7.59 18.29 0.30
CA HIS A 444 -8.64 19.27 0.55
C HIS A 444 -8.27 20.15 1.75
N PRO A 445 -8.52 21.48 1.73
CA PRO A 445 -8.16 22.36 2.83
C PRO A 445 -8.65 21.86 4.19
N ASP A 446 -9.84 21.26 4.23
CA ASP A 446 -10.40 20.66 5.46
C ASP A 446 -9.62 19.43 5.94
N SER A 447 -8.94 18.71 5.06
CA SER A 447 -8.07 17.59 5.44
C SER A 447 -6.79 18.06 6.13
N ALA A 448 -6.41 19.35 6.02
CA ALA A 448 -5.36 19.93 6.85
C ALA A 448 -5.80 20.19 8.30
N GLN A 449 -7.11 20.17 8.56
CA GLN A 449 -7.71 20.42 9.89
C GLN A 449 -8.04 19.12 10.65
N VAL A 450 -7.76 17.95 10.06
CA VAL A 450 -8.09 16.64 10.66
C VAL A 450 -6.83 15.78 10.73
N MET A 451 -6.52 15.22 11.91
CA MET A 451 -5.42 14.26 12.02
C MET A 451 -5.70 13.01 11.17
N TYR A 452 -4.78 12.70 10.26
CA TYR A 452 -4.87 11.56 9.33
C TYR A 452 -4.72 10.18 10.02
N PHE A 453 -4.42 10.17 11.32
CA PHE A 453 -4.34 8.97 12.16
C PHE A 453 -5.56 8.88 13.08
N ALA A 454 -6.59 8.16 12.64
CA ALA A 454 -7.67 7.67 13.49
C ALA A 454 -8.06 6.27 13.09
#